data_AF-A0ABC8ARL2-F1
#
_entry.id   AF-A0ABC8ARL2-F1
#
_cell.length_a   1.000
_cell.length_b   1.000
_cell.length_c   1.000
_cell.angle_alpha   90.00
_cell.angle_beta   90.00
_cell.angle_gamma   90.00
#
_symmetry.space_group_name_H-M   'P 1'
#
loop_
_entity.id
_entity.type
_entity.pdbx_description
1 polymer ?
#
loop_
_entity_poly.entity_id
_entity_poly.type
_entity_poly.pdbx_seq_one_letter_code
_entity_poly.pdbx_strand_id
1 'polypeptide(L)'
;MTTPAVSEHYVDGLLVCADTPVLHRRPVHGQHSNLPRFGDPTWNLLPALRDQHLANQTIHWKLFPERFELAARLYFFALINVESPPRFSVSRAGWPDIKTIWGQLHPFRMFLRWLADRGINAIAEVNVADLDAYLGHVQNLPASNGRRHKLLLAVQRLHLYRNHLPEFCRFPFVRLWGGATAHELVGGTQPRRIENRTPRITPDLMAALLSASLLVVETIGTDIATAAKELIAIRLIALHVEQSNRFERRKISHSKQHLELLLPALEAAGRSLPGIRQDGRLTLDGNGVALAAQIDRECLHRKHFAARIADFGIPILEDLLRVRRISAIGDRPWRDRPAEATELPLLIRMVTTACYLVIAYLSGIRTGEALSTATTLVFR
;
A
#
# COMPACT_ATOMS: atom_id res chain seq x y z
N MET A 1 5.22 2.68 49.59
CA MET A 1 5.30 2.62 48.12
C MET A 1 3.87 2.52 47.60
N THR A 2 3.30 3.65 47.21
CA THR A 2 1.91 3.76 46.77
C THR A 2 1.86 3.39 45.29
N THR A 3 1.28 2.24 44.97
CA THR A 3 0.95 1.84 43.60
C THR A 3 0.15 2.97 42.95
N PRO A 4 0.57 3.55 41.80
CA PRO A 4 -0.21 4.60 41.17
C PRO A 4 -1.57 4.03 40.75
N ALA A 5 -2.64 4.67 41.19
CA ALA A 5 -4.01 4.29 40.86
C ALA A 5 -4.15 4.18 39.34
N VAL A 6 -4.51 3.00 38.85
CA VAL A 6 -4.87 2.77 37.46
C VAL A 6 -6.03 3.71 37.16
N SER A 7 -5.79 4.73 36.35
CA SER A 7 -6.80 5.73 36.03
C SER A 7 -7.83 5.07 35.11
N GLU A 8 -8.91 4.58 35.72
CA GLU A 8 -10.05 4.02 35.02
C GLU A 8 -10.77 5.14 34.25
N HIS A 9 -10.83 5.02 32.93
CA HIS A 9 -11.52 5.98 32.08
C HIS A 9 -12.70 5.32 31.39
N TYR A 10 -13.75 6.09 31.13
CA TYR A 10 -14.93 5.59 30.43
C TYR A 10 -15.04 6.23 29.06
N VAL A 11 -15.27 5.41 28.04
CA VAL A 11 -15.59 5.84 26.66
C VAL A 11 -16.86 5.13 26.23
N ASP A 12 -17.93 5.88 25.99
CA ASP A 12 -19.23 5.31 25.60
C ASP A 12 -19.76 4.24 26.58
N GLY A 13 -19.55 4.45 27.88
CA GLY A 13 -19.89 3.48 28.93
C GLY A 13 -18.94 2.28 29.06
N LEU A 14 -17.96 2.13 28.16
CA LEU A 14 -16.93 1.10 28.27
C LEU A 14 -15.80 1.55 29.20
N LEU A 15 -15.47 0.70 30.17
CA LEU A 15 -14.27 0.87 30.98
C LEU A 15 -13.01 0.62 30.13
N VAL A 16 -12.15 1.62 30.09
CA VAL A 16 -10.88 1.62 29.35
C VAL A 16 -9.74 1.57 30.37
N CYS A 17 -9.06 0.43 30.42
CA CYS A 17 -7.84 0.19 31.17
C CYS A 17 -6.71 -0.22 30.20
N ALA A 18 -5.48 -0.39 30.71
CA ALA A 18 -4.33 -0.74 29.87
C ALA A 18 -4.54 -2.04 29.07
N ASP A 19 -5.29 -3.00 29.60
CA ASP A 19 -5.54 -4.29 28.96
C ASP A 19 -6.75 -4.32 28.04
N THR A 20 -7.55 -3.24 27.96
CA THR A 20 -8.75 -3.20 27.12
C THR A 20 -8.37 -3.41 25.65
N PRO A 21 -8.95 -4.42 24.96
CA PRO A 21 -8.70 -4.62 23.53
C PRO A 21 -9.14 -3.41 22.71
N VAL A 22 -8.28 -2.91 21.82
CA VAL A 22 -8.57 -1.72 21.00
C VAL A 22 -9.64 -2.02 19.95
N LEU A 23 -9.62 -3.21 19.35
CA LEU A 23 -10.58 -3.64 18.34
C LEU A 23 -11.79 -4.37 18.97
N HIS A 24 -12.37 -3.78 20.03
CA HIS A 24 -13.42 -4.42 20.82
C HIS A 24 -14.74 -4.60 20.05
N ARG A 25 -15.19 -3.56 19.33
CA ARG A 25 -16.44 -3.58 18.54
C ARG A 25 -16.22 -3.61 17.02
N ARG A 26 -15.04 -4.05 16.56
CA ARG A 26 -14.72 -4.15 15.12
C ARG A 26 -14.58 -5.61 14.68
N PRO A 27 -15.07 -5.96 13.49
CA PRO A 27 -14.80 -7.27 12.93
C PRO A 27 -13.31 -7.42 12.66
N VAL A 28 -12.75 -8.55 13.08
CA VAL A 28 -11.36 -8.93 12.82
C VAL A 28 -11.33 -9.95 11.69
N HIS A 29 -10.40 -9.77 10.76
CA HIS A 29 -10.28 -10.60 9.56
C HIS A 29 -8.96 -11.38 9.59
N GLY A 30 -9.01 -12.71 9.45
CA GLY A 30 -7.82 -13.58 9.49
C GLY A 30 -7.44 -14.07 10.89
N GLN A 31 -6.41 -14.92 10.96
CA GLN A 31 -5.88 -15.42 12.23
C GLN A 31 -4.83 -14.45 12.77
N HIS A 32 -5.21 -13.66 13.78
CA HIS A 32 -4.31 -12.75 14.48
C HIS A 32 -4.16 -13.21 15.92
N SER A 33 -2.95 -13.63 16.29
CA SER A 33 -2.62 -14.16 17.62
C SER A 33 -2.55 -13.09 18.71
N ASN A 34 -2.37 -11.81 18.34
CA ASN A 34 -2.31 -10.72 19.30
C ASN A 34 -2.99 -9.46 18.75
N LEU A 35 -4.10 -9.08 19.38
CA LEU A 35 -4.80 -7.82 19.08
C LEU A 35 -4.23 -6.71 19.95
N PRO A 36 -4.13 -5.46 19.45
CA PRO A 36 -3.60 -4.36 20.23
C PRO A 36 -4.47 -4.07 21.45
N ARG A 37 -3.82 -3.85 22.59
CA ARG A 37 -4.42 -3.38 23.84
C ARG A 37 -4.24 -1.88 23.99
N PHE A 38 -5.11 -1.24 24.75
CA PHE A 38 -5.12 0.21 24.92
C PHE A 38 -3.79 0.76 25.46
N GLY A 39 -3.16 0.03 26.38
CA GLY A 39 -1.87 0.37 26.99
C GLY A 39 -0.67 0.22 26.05
N ASP A 40 -0.80 -0.55 24.97
CA ASP A 40 0.32 -0.83 24.07
C ASP A 40 0.94 0.44 23.49
N PRO A 41 2.27 0.50 23.30
CA PRO A 41 2.94 1.66 22.72
C PRO A 41 2.55 1.92 21.26
N THR A 42 1.98 0.91 20.60
CA THR A 42 1.50 0.99 19.22
C THR A 42 0.22 0.19 19.03
N TRP A 43 -0.72 0.70 18.24
CA TRP A 43 -1.94 -0.04 17.88
C TRP A 43 -1.91 -0.48 16.42
N ASN A 44 -1.82 -1.78 16.16
CA ASN A 44 -1.93 -2.33 14.82
C ASN A 44 -3.39 -2.52 14.41
N LEU A 45 -3.89 -1.69 13.50
CA LEU A 45 -5.27 -1.72 13.02
C LEU A 45 -5.47 -2.59 11.77
N LEU A 46 -4.40 -3.19 11.23
CA LEU A 46 -4.47 -4.08 10.06
C LEU A 46 -5.51 -5.21 10.21
N PRO A 47 -5.66 -5.86 11.40
CA PRO A 47 -6.65 -6.93 11.57
C PRO A 47 -8.11 -6.51 11.31
N ALA A 48 -8.43 -5.21 11.41
CA ALA A 48 -9.77 -4.69 11.18
C ALA A 48 -10.06 -4.29 9.72
N LEU A 49 -9.12 -4.55 8.80
CA LEU A 49 -9.26 -4.26 7.37
C LEU A 49 -9.56 -5.52 6.57
N ARG A 50 -10.52 -5.44 5.65
CA ARG A 50 -10.79 -6.50 4.67
C ARG A 50 -9.68 -6.64 3.63
N ASP A 51 -9.09 -5.52 3.24
CA ASP A 51 -8.06 -5.42 2.20
C ASP A 51 -6.68 -5.30 2.85
N GLN A 52 -6.04 -6.46 3.07
CA GLN A 52 -4.78 -6.59 3.83
C GLN A 52 -3.52 -6.31 2.98
N HIS A 53 -3.66 -5.87 1.72
CA HIS A 53 -2.52 -5.47 0.88
C HIS A 53 -1.89 -4.14 1.28
N LEU A 54 -2.58 -3.38 2.12
CA LEU A 54 -2.06 -2.11 2.63
C LEU A 54 -1.06 -2.38 3.76
N ALA A 55 0.23 -2.24 3.45
CA ALA A 55 1.28 -2.26 4.46
C ALA A 55 1.12 -1.08 5.44
N ASN A 56 1.31 -1.35 6.74
CA ASN A 56 1.45 -0.40 7.86
C ASN A 56 0.23 0.48 8.22
N GLN A 57 -0.77 -0.11 8.88
CA GLN A 57 -1.81 0.64 9.63
C GLN A 57 -1.58 0.60 11.15
N THR A 58 -0.34 0.90 11.56
CA THR A 58 0.07 0.89 12.98
C THR A 58 0.17 2.30 13.55
N ILE A 59 -0.67 2.63 14.52
CA ILE A 59 -0.59 3.92 15.22
C ILE A 59 0.59 3.90 16.17
N HIS A 60 1.48 4.88 16.07
CA HIS A 60 2.61 5.05 16.98
C HIS A 60 2.35 6.24 17.93
N TRP A 61 2.10 5.94 19.21
CA TRP A 61 1.68 6.97 20.18
C TRP A 61 2.76 7.98 20.52
N LYS A 62 4.04 7.57 20.51
CA LYS A 62 5.22 8.45 20.67
C LYS A 62 5.29 9.64 19.70
N LEU A 63 4.52 9.64 18.61
CA LEU A 63 4.50 10.74 17.65
C LEU A 63 3.64 11.92 18.11
N PHE A 64 2.72 11.68 19.06
CA PHE A 64 1.86 12.67 19.66
C PHE A 64 2.60 13.42 20.78
N PRO A 65 2.26 14.69 21.04
CA PRO A 65 2.80 15.39 22.20
C PRO A 65 2.40 14.66 23.49
N GLU A 66 3.36 14.44 24.40
CA GLU A 66 3.20 13.64 25.62
C GLU A 66 1.96 14.03 26.43
N ARG A 67 1.75 15.35 26.65
CA ARG A 67 0.58 15.90 27.34
C ARG A 67 -0.77 15.53 26.75
N PHE A 68 -0.83 15.25 25.45
CA PHE A 68 -2.07 14.89 24.75
C PHE A 68 -2.16 13.40 24.40
N GLU A 69 -1.16 12.59 24.74
CA GLU A 69 -1.12 11.18 24.32
C GLU A 69 -2.34 10.42 24.83
N LEU A 70 -2.64 10.52 26.14
CA LEU A 70 -3.78 9.84 26.75
C LEU A 70 -5.11 10.28 26.14
N ALA A 71 -5.29 11.59 25.93
CA ALA A 71 -6.49 12.13 25.30
C ALA A 71 -6.64 11.67 23.85
N ALA A 72 -5.54 11.60 23.10
CA ALA A 72 -5.52 11.07 21.75
C ALA A 72 -5.89 9.58 21.72
N ARG A 73 -5.32 8.76 22.61
CA ARG A 73 -5.67 7.34 22.74
C ARG A 73 -7.16 7.16 23.00
N LEU A 74 -7.72 7.86 24.00
CA LEU A 74 -9.14 7.79 24.32
C LEU A 74 -10.03 8.22 23.15
N TYR A 75 -9.65 9.29 22.44
CA TYR A 75 -10.37 9.74 21.25
C TYR A 75 -10.36 8.70 20.12
N PHE A 76 -9.19 8.14 19.78
CA PHE A 76 -9.11 7.11 18.73
C PHE A 76 -9.79 5.81 19.14
N PHE A 77 -9.75 5.45 20.42
CA PHE A 77 -10.53 4.34 20.96
C PHE A 77 -12.04 4.58 20.76
N ALA A 78 -12.51 5.80 21.01
CA ALA A 78 -13.90 6.17 20.75
C ALA A 78 -14.28 6.09 19.25
N LEU A 79 -13.40 6.56 18.35
CA LEU A 79 -13.61 6.44 16.90
C LEU A 79 -13.77 4.97 16.45
N ILE A 80 -13.10 4.05 17.15
CA ILE A 80 -13.11 2.63 16.83
C ILE A 80 -14.34 1.93 17.42
N ASN A 81 -14.71 2.25 18.67
CA ASN A 81 -15.61 1.42 19.49
C ASN A 81 -16.95 2.05 19.88
N VAL A 82 -17.23 3.33 19.62
CA VAL A 82 -18.54 3.94 19.95
C VAL A 82 -19.66 3.27 19.14
N GLU A 83 -20.72 2.81 19.78
CA GLU A 83 -21.81 2.03 19.15
C GLU A 83 -22.66 2.85 18.18
N SER A 84 -22.96 4.09 18.57
CA SER A 84 -23.72 5.04 17.76
C SER A 84 -22.86 6.27 17.48
N PRO A 85 -21.87 6.17 16.58
CA PRO A 85 -20.95 7.27 16.36
C PRO A 85 -21.69 8.47 15.75
N PRO A 86 -21.38 9.69 16.21
CA PRO A 86 -22.00 10.90 15.71
C PRO A 86 -21.67 11.08 14.22
N ARG A 87 -22.68 11.44 13.42
CA ARG A 87 -22.56 11.51 11.96
C ARG A 87 -22.42 12.94 11.51
N PHE A 88 -21.52 13.16 10.55
CA PHE A 88 -21.63 14.33 9.69
C PHE A 88 -22.83 14.13 8.75
N SER A 89 -23.58 15.21 8.45
CA SER A 89 -24.78 15.19 7.60
C SER A 89 -24.58 14.54 6.22
N VAL A 90 -23.33 14.49 5.73
CA VAL A 90 -22.97 13.96 4.41
C VAL A 90 -22.48 12.49 4.47
N SER A 91 -22.33 11.90 5.66
CA SER A 91 -21.82 10.52 5.81
C SER A 91 -22.90 9.49 5.48
N ARG A 92 -22.61 8.60 4.51
CA ARG A 92 -23.50 7.48 4.13
C ARG A 92 -23.33 6.25 5.03
N ALA A 93 -22.16 6.08 5.65
CA ALA A 93 -21.87 4.95 6.52
C ALA A 93 -22.21 5.29 7.97
N GLY A 94 -22.73 4.30 8.69
CA GLY A 94 -23.02 4.41 10.12
C GLY A 94 -21.78 4.48 11.00
N TRP A 95 -20.58 4.15 10.50
CA TRP A 95 -19.32 4.11 11.24
C TRP A 95 -18.16 4.63 10.38
N PRO A 96 -17.16 5.34 10.94
CA PRO A 96 -15.94 5.65 10.22
C PRO A 96 -15.21 4.35 9.83
N ASP A 97 -14.82 4.21 8.56
CA ASP A 97 -13.94 3.13 8.13
C ASP A 97 -12.54 3.28 8.75
N ILE A 98 -11.82 2.18 9.01
CA ILE A 98 -10.46 2.21 9.57
C ILE A 98 -9.52 3.06 8.70
N LYS A 99 -9.63 3.02 7.37
CA LYS A 99 -8.86 3.89 6.47
C LYS A 99 -9.18 5.38 6.70
N THR A 100 -10.43 5.70 7.04
CA THR A 100 -10.83 7.07 7.38
C THR A 100 -10.22 7.50 8.71
N ILE A 101 -10.24 6.62 9.72
CA ILE A 101 -9.61 6.87 11.03
C ILE A 101 -8.10 7.09 10.84
N TRP A 102 -7.44 6.24 10.06
CA TRP A 102 -6.03 6.37 9.71
C TRP A 102 -5.71 7.72 9.05
N GLY A 103 -6.54 8.14 8.07
CA GLY A 103 -6.40 9.44 7.42
C GLY A 103 -6.56 10.65 8.35
N GLN A 104 -7.14 10.48 9.54
CA GLN A 104 -7.30 11.53 10.55
C GLN A 104 -6.11 11.67 11.50
N LEU A 105 -5.24 10.66 11.60
CA LEU A 105 -4.09 10.67 12.53
C LEU A 105 -3.17 11.87 12.31
N HIS A 106 -2.74 12.08 11.06
CA HIS A 106 -1.83 13.17 10.75
C HIS A 106 -2.48 14.55 11.01
N PRO A 107 -3.66 14.86 10.46
CA PRO A 107 -4.33 16.13 10.75
C PRO A 107 -4.53 16.39 12.25
N PHE A 108 -4.98 15.38 13.00
CA PHE A 108 -5.21 15.52 14.44
C PHE A 108 -3.91 15.75 15.22
N ARG A 109 -2.84 15.02 14.88
CA ARG A 109 -1.52 15.24 15.48
C ARG A 109 -0.98 16.65 15.23
N MET A 110 -1.27 17.24 14.08
CA MET A 110 -0.86 18.63 13.78
C MET A 110 -1.61 19.63 14.64
N PHE A 111 -2.91 19.42 14.86
CA PHE A 111 -3.70 20.22 15.79
C PHE A 111 -3.15 20.13 17.23
N LEU A 112 -2.89 18.93 17.73
CA LEU A 112 -2.35 18.75 19.08
C LEU A 112 -0.96 19.38 19.26
N ARG A 113 -0.11 19.33 18.23
CA ARG A 113 1.18 20.05 18.24
C ARG A 113 0.99 21.56 18.29
N TRP A 114 0.07 22.09 17.48
CA TRP A 114 -0.24 23.52 17.49
C TRP A 114 -0.74 24.03 18.85
N LEU A 115 -1.54 23.22 19.56
CA LEU A 115 -1.94 23.49 20.95
C LEU A 115 -0.75 23.41 21.90
N ALA A 116 0.07 22.37 21.75
CA ALA A 116 1.24 22.14 22.57
C ALA A 116 2.26 23.28 22.46
N ASP A 117 2.46 23.85 21.28
CA ASP A 117 3.36 24.98 21.03
C ASP A 117 2.88 26.28 21.70
N ARG A 118 1.60 26.35 22.08
CA ARG A 118 0.97 27.48 22.80
C ARG A 118 0.89 27.26 24.30
N GLY A 119 1.45 26.16 24.81
CA GLY A 119 1.44 25.85 26.24
C GLY A 119 0.10 25.35 26.77
N ILE A 120 -0.85 25.00 25.90
CA ILE A 120 -2.12 24.37 26.31
C ILE A 120 -1.84 22.92 26.70
N ASN A 121 -2.37 22.48 27.85
CA ASN A 121 -2.05 21.19 28.45
C ASN A 121 -3.18 20.17 28.33
N ALA A 122 -4.43 20.62 28.21
CA ALA A 122 -5.59 19.74 28.03
C ALA A 122 -6.53 20.25 26.93
N ILE A 123 -7.30 19.35 26.31
CA ILE A 123 -8.29 19.72 25.29
C ILE A 123 -9.42 20.56 25.91
N ALA A 124 -9.72 20.30 27.19
CA ALA A 124 -10.71 21.06 27.96
C ALA A 124 -10.32 22.53 28.20
N GLU A 125 -9.02 22.86 28.17
CA GLU A 125 -8.53 24.23 28.38
C GLU A 125 -8.68 25.11 27.13
N VAL A 126 -8.95 24.50 25.97
CA VAL A 126 -9.09 25.20 24.70
C VAL A 126 -10.32 26.11 24.74
N ASN A 127 -10.11 27.40 24.55
CA ASN A 127 -11.18 28.38 24.47
C ASN A 127 -11.52 28.72 23.00
N VAL A 128 -12.53 29.59 22.82
CA VAL A 128 -12.99 30.01 21.48
C VAL A 128 -11.92 30.80 20.72
N ALA A 129 -11.15 31.65 21.41
CA ALA A 129 -10.10 32.44 20.78
C ALA A 129 -8.95 31.56 20.26
N ASP A 130 -8.60 30.48 20.96
CA ASP A 130 -7.62 29.49 20.49
C ASP A 130 -8.09 28.81 19.20
N LEU A 131 -9.37 28.46 19.11
CA LEU A 131 -9.92 27.85 17.90
C LEU A 131 -9.99 28.79 16.71
N ASP A 132 -10.32 30.05 16.94
CA ASP A 132 -10.33 31.07 15.89
C ASP A 132 -8.89 31.36 15.41
N ALA A 133 -7.92 31.39 16.33
CA ALA A 133 -6.51 31.46 16.00
C ALA A 133 -6.03 30.23 15.21
N TYR A 134 -6.51 29.02 15.56
CA TYR A 134 -6.22 27.80 14.80
C TYR A 134 -6.83 27.85 13.39
N LEU A 135 -8.08 28.31 13.27
CA LEU A 135 -8.74 28.49 11.99
C LEU A 135 -7.95 29.45 11.09
N GLY A 136 -7.58 30.63 11.61
CA GLY A 136 -6.74 31.59 10.89
C GLY A 136 -5.37 31.02 10.51
N HIS A 137 -4.74 30.26 11.41
CA HIS A 137 -3.49 29.56 11.11
C HIS A 137 -3.67 28.59 9.92
N VAL A 138 -4.70 27.74 9.94
CA VAL A 138 -4.95 26.76 8.88
C VAL A 138 -5.30 27.43 7.54
N GLN A 139 -6.06 28.52 7.55
CA GLN A 139 -6.38 29.29 6.36
C GLN A 139 -5.12 29.89 5.71
N ASN A 140 -4.17 30.36 6.53
CA ASN A 140 -2.92 30.95 6.08
C ASN A 140 -1.82 29.95 5.71
N LEU A 141 -2.00 28.64 5.96
CA LEU A 141 -1.03 27.62 5.54
C LEU A 141 -0.89 27.59 4.01
N PRO A 142 0.33 27.49 3.44
CA PRO A 142 0.55 27.30 2.01
C PRO A 142 0.24 25.85 1.61
N ALA A 143 -1.04 25.47 1.66
CA ALA A 143 -1.52 24.12 1.42
C ALA A 143 -2.79 24.13 0.56
N SER A 144 -3.10 23.00 -0.10
CA SER A 144 -4.33 22.88 -0.88
C SER A 144 -5.58 22.98 0.02
N ASN A 145 -6.71 23.44 -0.54
CA ASN A 145 -7.98 23.47 0.18
C ASN A 145 -8.39 22.09 0.74
N GLY A 146 -8.06 21.01 0.02
CA GLY A 146 -8.27 19.65 0.52
C GLY A 146 -7.45 19.31 1.77
N ARG A 147 -6.21 19.83 1.90
CA ARG A 147 -5.39 19.67 3.10
C ARG A 147 -5.91 20.51 4.25
N ARG A 148 -6.23 21.80 4.02
CA ARG A 148 -6.83 22.69 5.02
C ARG A 148 -8.15 22.12 5.55
N HIS A 149 -8.98 21.61 4.65
CA HIS A 149 -10.24 20.94 4.99
C HIS A 149 -10.02 19.76 5.93
N LYS A 150 -9.04 18.88 5.65
CA LYS A 150 -8.72 17.73 6.52
C LYS A 150 -8.26 18.16 7.91
N LEU A 151 -7.50 19.25 8.03
CA LEU A 151 -7.06 19.80 9.33
C LEU A 151 -8.24 20.25 10.18
N LEU A 152 -9.14 21.07 9.60
CA LEU A 152 -10.33 21.54 10.32
C LEU A 152 -11.30 20.39 10.61
N LEU A 153 -11.51 19.47 9.67
CA LEU A 153 -12.39 18.31 9.84
C LEU A 153 -11.98 17.43 11.02
N ALA A 154 -10.69 17.31 11.32
CA ALA A 154 -10.20 16.56 12.47
C ALA A 154 -10.67 17.16 13.80
N VAL A 155 -10.64 18.49 13.91
CA VAL A 155 -11.14 19.24 15.08
C VAL A 155 -12.67 19.11 15.19
N GLN A 156 -13.39 19.24 14.07
CA GLN A 156 -14.84 19.06 14.06
C GLN A 156 -15.24 17.65 14.52
N ARG A 157 -14.50 16.64 14.08
CA ARG A 157 -14.79 15.26 14.46
C ARG A 157 -14.55 15.02 15.94
N LEU A 158 -13.45 15.55 16.51
CA LEU A 158 -13.23 15.50 17.96
C LEU A 158 -14.41 16.14 18.71
N HIS A 159 -14.85 17.33 18.26
CA HIS A 159 -16.01 18.02 18.85
C HIS A 159 -17.29 17.19 18.81
N LEU A 160 -17.57 16.50 17.69
CA LEU A 160 -18.73 15.63 17.58
C LEU A 160 -18.71 14.50 18.61
N TYR A 161 -17.53 13.96 18.93
CA TYR A 161 -17.37 12.88 19.90
C TYR A 161 -17.33 13.35 21.36
N ARG A 162 -17.49 14.65 21.65
CA ARG A 162 -17.36 15.22 23.01
C ARG A 162 -18.18 14.50 24.10
N ASN A 163 -19.35 13.98 23.76
CA ASN A 163 -20.24 13.33 24.74
C ASN A 163 -19.81 11.89 25.07
N HIS A 164 -18.90 11.29 24.28
CA HIS A 164 -18.37 9.94 24.51
C HIS A 164 -16.98 9.97 25.17
N LEU A 165 -16.43 11.15 25.46
CA LEU A 165 -15.08 11.33 25.96
C LEU A 165 -15.07 11.87 27.40
N PRO A 166 -14.05 11.52 28.20
CA PRO A 166 -13.80 12.15 29.50
C PRO A 166 -13.63 13.67 29.39
N GLU A 167 -13.87 14.38 30.49
CA GLU A 167 -13.92 15.85 30.52
C GLU A 167 -12.64 16.51 30.01
N PHE A 168 -11.46 16.03 30.43
CA PHE A 168 -10.17 16.57 30.00
C PHE A 168 -9.87 16.35 28.50
N CYS A 169 -10.56 15.41 27.85
CA CYS A 169 -10.38 15.02 26.45
C CYS A 169 -11.31 15.74 25.48
N ARG A 170 -12.23 16.57 25.96
CA ARG A 170 -13.29 17.16 25.14
C ARG A 170 -13.29 18.67 25.24
N PHE A 171 -13.82 19.31 24.21
CA PHE A 171 -14.03 20.75 24.22
C PHE A 171 -15.15 21.16 25.20
N PRO A 172 -14.99 22.28 25.94
CA PRO A 172 -15.97 22.72 26.93
C PRO A 172 -17.25 23.28 26.28
N PHE A 173 -17.15 23.88 25.10
CA PHE A 173 -18.27 24.49 24.40
C PHE A 173 -19.16 23.47 23.66
N VAL A 174 -20.40 23.88 23.38
CA VAL A 174 -21.41 23.05 22.68
C VAL A 174 -21.32 23.20 21.17
N ARG A 175 -20.94 24.39 20.68
CA ARG A 175 -20.92 24.72 19.24
C ARG A 175 -19.52 25.14 18.82
N LEU A 176 -19.02 24.50 17.75
CA LEU A 176 -17.71 24.77 17.15
C LEU A 176 -17.87 25.68 15.93
N TRP A 177 -17.12 26.78 15.87
CA TRP A 177 -17.13 27.77 14.76
C TRP A 177 -18.53 28.15 14.26
N GLY A 178 -19.45 28.43 15.19
CA GLY A 178 -20.83 28.80 14.84
C GLY A 178 -21.68 27.70 14.18
N GLY A 179 -21.14 26.49 14.00
CA GLY A 179 -21.77 25.38 13.27
C GLY A 179 -21.33 25.28 11.80
N ALA A 180 -20.41 26.13 11.35
CA ALA A 180 -19.86 26.07 10.00
C ALA A 180 -19.15 24.73 9.75
N THR A 181 -19.31 24.17 8.56
CA THR A 181 -18.61 22.95 8.14
C THR A 181 -17.15 23.25 7.77
N ALA A 182 -16.27 22.26 7.92
CA ALA A 182 -14.87 22.38 7.49
C ALA A 182 -14.71 22.70 5.99
N HIS A 183 -15.76 22.54 5.18
CA HIS A 183 -15.77 22.93 3.77
C HIS A 183 -16.04 24.42 3.59
N GLU A 184 -17.04 24.95 4.29
CA GLU A 184 -17.36 26.39 4.31
C GLU A 184 -16.18 27.19 4.88
N LEU A 185 -15.54 26.69 5.94
CA LEU A 185 -14.40 27.34 6.58
C LEU A 185 -13.15 27.48 5.69
N VAL A 186 -13.05 26.71 4.61
CA VAL A 186 -11.95 26.84 3.62
C VAL A 186 -12.39 27.56 2.34
N GLY A 187 -13.54 28.27 2.38
CA GLY A 187 -14.07 29.03 1.26
C GLY A 187 -14.74 28.18 0.18
N GLY A 188 -15.10 26.93 0.49
CA GLY A 188 -15.77 26.05 -0.47
C GLY A 188 -17.29 26.27 -0.49
N THR A 189 -17.86 26.51 -1.66
CA THR A 189 -19.31 26.65 -1.86
C THR A 189 -19.98 25.27 -1.81
N GLN A 190 -20.66 24.94 -0.69
CA GLN A 190 -21.37 23.69 -0.37
C GLN A 190 -20.53 22.39 -0.54
N PRO A 191 -20.64 21.39 0.34
CA PRO A 191 -19.95 20.13 0.13
C PRO A 191 -20.40 19.57 -1.22
N ARG A 192 -19.47 19.48 -2.18
CA ARG A 192 -19.69 18.83 -3.47
C ARG A 192 -20.38 17.51 -3.17
N ARG A 193 -21.64 17.36 -3.56
CA ARG A 193 -22.27 16.05 -3.71
C ARG A 193 -21.42 15.36 -4.78
N ILE A 194 -20.39 14.63 -4.37
CA ILE A 194 -19.58 13.83 -5.27
C ILE A 194 -20.45 12.63 -5.62
N GLU A 195 -21.46 12.87 -6.45
CA GLU A 195 -21.94 11.85 -7.35
C GLU A 195 -20.76 11.50 -8.25
N ASN A 196 -20.48 10.20 -8.43
CA ASN A 196 -19.41 9.75 -9.30
C ASN A 196 -19.66 10.36 -10.69
N ARG A 197 -18.90 11.39 -11.04
CA ARG A 197 -19.02 12.11 -12.32
C ARG A 197 -18.44 11.32 -13.49
N THR A 198 -17.66 10.28 -13.21
CA THR A 198 -17.19 9.34 -14.23
C THR A 198 -18.42 8.64 -14.81
N PRO A 199 -18.74 8.84 -16.10
CA PRO A 199 -19.80 8.09 -16.75
C PRO A 199 -19.58 6.60 -16.51
N ARG A 200 -20.64 5.85 -16.22
CA ARG A 200 -20.53 4.40 -16.17
C ARG A 200 -19.98 3.92 -17.51
N ILE A 201 -18.99 3.03 -17.48
CA ILE A 201 -18.49 2.41 -18.70
C ILE A 201 -19.69 1.71 -19.34
N THR A 202 -19.94 2.01 -20.62
CA THR A 202 -21.08 1.43 -21.32
C THR A 202 -20.89 -0.09 -21.45
N PRO A 203 -21.98 -0.88 -21.46
CA PRO A 203 -21.90 -2.32 -21.65
C PRO A 203 -21.07 -2.71 -22.89
N ASP A 204 -21.20 -1.95 -23.98
CA ASP A 204 -20.48 -2.20 -25.23
C ASP A 204 -18.97 -2.01 -25.07
N LEU A 205 -18.54 -0.96 -24.37
CA LEU A 205 -17.13 -0.71 -24.10
C LEU A 205 -16.56 -1.78 -23.16
N MET A 206 -17.33 -2.23 -22.17
CA MET A 206 -16.94 -3.35 -21.31
C MET A 206 -16.81 -4.67 -22.09
N ALA A 207 -17.75 -4.96 -22.99
CA ALA A 207 -17.72 -6.14 -23.83
C ALA A 207 -16.49 -6.15 -24.76
N ALA A 208 -16.19 -5.01 -25.39
CA ALA A 208 -15.01 -4.86 -26.24
C ALA A 208 -13.71 -5.02 -25.45
N LEU A 209 -13.61 -4.39 -24.27
CA LEU A 209 -12.44 -4.50 -23.40
C LEU A 209 -12.22 -5.93 -22.92
N LEU A 210 -13.28 -6.62 -22.51
CA LEU A 210 -13.20 -8.01 -22.05
C LEU A 210 -12.79 -8.93 -23.20
N SER A 211 -13.38 -8.76 -24.38
CA SER A 211 -13.03 -9.54 -25.57
C SER A 211 -11.55 -9.36 -25.95
N ALA A 212 -11.06 -8.11 -25.96
CA ALA A 212 -9.64 -7.83 -26.20
C ALA A 212 -8.73 -8.43 -25.11
N SER A 213 -9.17 -8.39 -23.85
CA SER A 213 -8.41 -8.95 -22.73
C SER A 213 -8.29 -10.47 -22.83
N LEU A 214 -9.39 -11.17 -23.13
CA LEU A 214 -9.39 -12.61 -23.36
C LEU A 214 -8.47 -13.00 -24.53
N LEU A 215 -8.56 -12.29 -25.64
CA LEU A 215 -7.69 -12.49 -26.80
C LEU A 215 -6.20 -12.36 -26.44
N VAL A 216 -5.84 -11.34 -25.65
CA VAL A 216 -4.45 -11.15 -25.17
C VAL A 216 -4.02 -12.33 -24.29
N VAL A 217 -4.88 -12.80 -23.38
CA VAL A 217 -4.56 -13.92 -22.48
C VAL A 217 -4.40 -15.22 -23.26
N GLU A 218 -5.33 -15.54 -24.15
CA GLU A 218 -5.38 -16.81 -24.88
C GLU A 218 -4.32 -16.91 -25.99
N THR A 219 -4.00 -15.78 -26.64
CA THR A 219 -3.03 -15.76 -27.75
C THR A 219 -1.64 -15.34 -27.28
N ILE A 220 -1.50 -14.08 -26.85
CA ILE A 220 -0.19 -13.52 -26.49
C ILE A 220 0.34 -14.19 -25.21
N GLY A 221 -0.54 -14.42 -24.23
CA GLY A 221 -0.19 -15.12 -22.99
C GLY A 221 0.38 -16.51 -23.25
N THR A 222 -0.21 -17.27 -24.18
CA THR A 222 0.27 -18.59 -24.58
C THR A 222 1.64 -18.53 -25.24
N ASP A 223 1.86 -17.57 -26.15
CA ASP A 223 3.14 -17.43 -26.85
C ASP A 223 4.29 -17.04 -25.90
N ILE A 224 4.03 -16.18 -24.91
CA ILE A 224 5.07 -15.72 -23.98
C ILE A 224 5.24 -16.64 -22.76
N ALA A 225 4.34 -17.60 -22.53
CA ALA A 225 4.25 -18.36 -21.28
C ALA A 225 5.57 -19.05 -20.91
N THR A 226 6.23 -19.70 -21.87
CA THR A 226 7.49 -20.42 -21.62
C THR A 226 8.60 -19.46 -21.22
N ALA A 227 8.83 -18.41 -21.99
CA ALA A 227 9.85 -17.40 -21.70
C ALA A 227 9.57 -16.67 -20.37
N ALA A 228 8.30 -16.40 -20.07
CA ALA A 228 7.89 -15.79 -18.80
C ALA A 228 8.16 -16.70 -17.60
N LYS A 229 7.87 -18.00 -17.71
CA LYS A 229 8.16 -18.99 -16.66
C LYS A 229 9.66 -19.08 -16.37
N GLU A 230 10.50 -19.14 -17.41
CA GLU A 230 11.95 -19.17 -17.24
C GLU A 230 12.48 -17.88 -16.61
N LEU A 231 11.97 -16.72 -17.02
CA LEU A 231 12.33 -15.44 -16.40
C LEU A 231 11.98 -15.42 -14.90
N ILE A 232 10.77 -15.88 -14.53
CA ILE A 232 10.33 -15.93 -13.13
C ILE A 232 11.20 -16.89 -12.33
N ALA A 233 11.48 -18.09 -12.86
CA ALA A 233 12.29 -19.10 -12.19
C ALA A 233 13.71 -18.57 -11.87
N ILE A 234 14.38 -17.96 -12.85
CA ILE A 234 15.71 -17.37 -12.66
C ILE A 234 15.64 -16.20 -11.66
N ARG A 235 14.61 -15.35 -11.75
CA ARG A 235 14.44 -14.21 -10.82
C ARG A 235 14.20 -14.63 -9.39
N LEU A 236 13.46 -15.72 -9.15
CA LEU A 236 13.25 -16.23 -7.78
C LEU A 236 14.57 -16.67 -7.15
N ILE A 237 15.45 -17.30 -7.92
CA ILE A 237 16.80 -17.66 -7.47
C ILE A 237 17.62 -16.40 -7.20
N ALA A 238 17.61 -15.42 -8.11
CA ALA A 238 18.31 -14.15 -7.92
C ALA A 238 17.84 -13.41 -6.65
N LEU A 239 16.54 -13.33 -6.40
CA LEU A 239 15.98 -12.72 -5.19
C LEU A 239 16.37 -13.46 -3.92
N HIS A 240 16.40 -14.80 -3.94
CA HIS A 240 16.84 -15.61 -2.81
C HIS A 240 18.31 -15.33 -2.47
N VAL A 241 19.16 -15.26 -3.49
CA VAL A 241 20.58 -14.92 -3.36
C VAL A 241 20.77 -13.50 -2.79
N GLU A 242 20.01 -12.50 -3.25
CA GLU A 242 20.08 -11.13 -2.71
C GLU A 242 19.67 -11.03 -1.24
N GLN A 243 18.63 -11.76 -0.82
CA GLN A 243 18.13 -11.70 0.55
C GLN A 243 19.17 -12.25 1.54
N SER A 244 19.80 -13.37 1.19
CA SER A 244 20.89 -13.98 1.98
C SER A 244 22.12 -13.07 2.09
N ASN A 245 22.34 -12.20 1.11
CA ASN A 245 23.50 -11.31 1.04
C ASN A 245 23.28 -9.91 1.69
N ARG A 246 22.08 -9.61 2.23
CA ARG A 246 21.81 -8.29 2.87
C ARG A 246 22.68 -7.99 4.09
N PHE A 247 23.28 -9.01 4.70
CA PHE A 247 24.09 -8.89 5.92
C PHE A 247 25.55 -8.46 5.66
N GLU A 248 26.07 -8.60 4.43
CA GLU A 248 27.49 -8.35 4.10
C GLU A 248 27.67 -7.16 3.14
N ARG A 249 27.16 -5.99 3.52
CA ARG A 249 27.30 -4.76 2.71
C ARG A 249 28.63 -4.04 2.98
N ARG A 250 29.74 -4.49 2.36
CA ARG A 250 30.97 -3.68 2.27
C ARG A 250 31.69 -3.79 0.90
N LYS A 251 31.91 -2.62 0.30
CA LYS A 251 32.99 -2.22 -0.65
C LYS A 251 33.21 -2.98 -1.98
N ILE A 252 32.46 -4.01 -2.34
CA ILE A 252 32.52 -4.63 -3.68
C ILE A 252 31.39 -4.08 -4.58
N SER A 253 31.64 -3.94 -5.90
CA SER A 253 30.60 -3.64 -6.88
C SER A 253 29.46 -4.66 -6.75
N HIS A 254 28.26 -4.20 -6.36
CA HIS A 254 27.08 -5.03 -6.08
C HIS A 254 26.85 -6.13 -7.13
N SER A 255 26.96 -5.79 -8.42
CA SER A 255 26.78 -6.72 -9.54
C SER A 255 27.80 -7.87 -9.58
N LYS A 256 29.04 -7.66 -9.12
CA LYS A 256 30.08 -8.71 -9.10
C LYS A 256 29.76 -9.75 -8.04
N GLN A 257 29.52 -9.30 -6.82
CA GLN A 257 29.18 -10.19 -5.70
C GLN A 257 27.86 -10.91 -5.96
N HIS A 258 26.87 -10.21 -6.52
CA HIS A 258 25.60 -10.82 -6.88
C HIS A 258 25.78 -11.94 -7.91
N LEU A 259 26.57 -11.73 -8.96
CA LEU A 259 26.81 -12.75 -9.98
C LEU A 259 27.59 -13.96 -9.44
N GLU A 260 28.63 -13.74 -8.62
CA GLU A 260 29.43 -14.82 -8.01
C GLU A 260 28.57 -15.75 -7.13
N LEU A 261 27.52 -15.22 -6.50
CA LEU A 261 26.57 -16.02 -5.72
C LEU A 261 25.45 -16.63 -6.59
N LEU A 262 25.05 -15.94 -7.66
CA LEU A 262 23.96 -16.38 -8.52
C LEU A 262 24.37 -17.58 -9.40
N LEU A 263 25.57 -17.58 -9.97
CA LEU A 263 26.00 -18.64 -10.90
C LEU A 263 25.97 -20.04 -10.27
N PRO A 264 26.54 -20.28 -9.07
CA PRO A 264 26.41 -21.58 -8.39
C PRO A 264 24.96 -21.94 -8.05
N ALA A 265 24.13 -20.95 -7.69
CA ALA A 265 22.73 -21.19 -7.37
C ALA A 265 21.91 -21.60 -8.61
N LEU A 266 22.24 -21.05 -9.78
CA LEU A 266 21.64 -21.46 -11.05
C LEU A 266 22.06 -22.87 -11.45
N GLU A 267 23.35 -23.20 -11.29
CA GLU A 267 23.87 -24.54 -11.53
C GLU A 267 23.20 -25.58 -10.62
N ALA A 268 23.13 -25.32 -9.31
CA ALA A 268 22.49 -26.19 -8.33
C ALA A 268 20.98 -26.38 -8.61
N ALA A 269 20.32 -25.35 -9.15
CA ALA A 269 18.92 -25.42 -9.55
C ALA A 269 18.70 -26.05 -10.94
N GLY A 270 19.76 -26.50 -11.61
CA GLY A 270 19.70 -27.09 -12.96
C GLY A 270 19.19 -26.10 -14.01
N ARG A 271 19.41 -24.79 -13.82
CA ARG A 271 18.93 -23.74 -14.73
C ARG A 271 19.97 -23.43 -15.79
N SER A 272 19.48 -22.95 -16.93
CA SER A 272 20.30 -22.55 -18.07
C SER A 272 20.39 -21.03 -18.17
N LEU A 273 21.45 -20.54 -18.82
CA LEU A 273 21.60 -19.12 -19.15
C LEU A 273 20.95 -18.79 -20.50
N PRO A 274 20.38 -17.58 -20.64
CA PRO A 274 19.87 -17.09 -21.91
C PRO A 274 20.96 -17.03 -22.99
N GLY A 275 20.72 -17.69 -24.12
CA GLY A 275 21.60 -17.73 -25.28
C GLY A 275 20.98 -17.13 -26.53
N ILE A 276 21.85 -16.69 -27.44
CA ILE A 276 21.48 -16.22 -28.78
C ILE A 276 22.45 -16.78 -29.81
N ARG A 277 21.92 -17.20 -30.96
CA ARG A 277 22.72 -17.61 -32.10
C ARG A 277 23.15 -16.40 -32.93
N GLN A 278 24.46 -16.21 -33.05
CA GLN A 278 25.10 -15.16 -33.86
C GLN A 278 26.12 -15.83 -34.78
N ASP A 279 26.05 -15.52 -36.08
CA ASP A 279 26.95 -16.07 -37.11
C ASP A 279 27.11 -17.61 -37.04
N GLY A 280 26.00 -18.31 -36.79
CA GLY A 280 25.94 -19.77 -36.68
C GLY A 280 26.43 -20.34 -35.34
N ARG A 281 26.98 -19.53 -34.43
CA ARG A 281 27.46 -19.94 -33.11
C ARG A 281 26.49 -19.55 -32.00
N LEU A 282 26.27 -20.46 -31.05
CA LEU A 282 25.51 -20.16 -29.84
C LEU A 282 26.40 -19.37 -28.87
N THR A 283 25.93 -18.19 -28.48
CA THR A 283 26.63 -17.27 -27.56
C THR A 283 25.68 -16.82 -26.45
N LEU A 284 26.20 -16.16 -25.41
CA LEU A 284 25.36 -15.63 -24.34
C LEU A 284 24.52 -14.44 -24.82
N ASP A 285 23.22 -14.46 -24.52
CA ASP A 285 22.36 -13.29 -24.67
C ASP A 285 22.55 -12.37 -23.48
N GLY A 286 23.46 -11.39 -23.61
CA GLY A 286 23.74 -10.42 -22.56
C GLY A 286 22.50 -9.63 -22.09
N ASN A 287 21.53 -9.37 -22.97
CA ASN A 287 20.28 -8.71 -22.58
C ASN A 287 19.40 -9.65 -21.74
N GLY A 288 19.31 -10.91 -22.15
CA GLY A 288 18.59 -11.94 -21.39
C GLY A 288 19.20 -12.17 -20.02
N VAL A 289 20.53 -12.32 -19.94
CA VAL A 289 21.26 -12.51 -18.68
C VAL A 289 21.05 -11.31 -17.77
N ALA A 290 21.27 -10.08 -18.26
CA ALA A 290 21.06 -8.86 -17.46
C ALA A 290 19.63 -8.77 -16.90
N LEU A 291 18.63 -9.09 -17.73
CA LEU A 291 17.22 -9.05 -17.33
C LEU A 291 16.86 -10.09 -16.26
N ALA A 292 17.38 -11.31 -16.41
CA ALA A 292 17.07 -12.43 -15.52
C ALA A 292 17.82 -12.34 -14.20
N ALA A 293 19.11 -12.00 -14.27
CA ALA A 293 20.01 -11.84 -13.12
C ALA A 293 19.90 -10.46 -12.42
N GLN A 294 19.07 -9.54 -12.93
CA GLN A 294 18.90 -8.18 -12.40
C GLN A 294 20.22 -7.40 -12.23
N ILE A 295 21.16 -7.61 -13.14
CA ILE A 295 22.43 -6.89 -13.17
C ILE A 295 22.47 -5.89 -14.32
N ASP A 296 23.23 -4.82 -14.14
CA ASP A 296 23.48 -3.86 -15.22
C ASP A 296 24.17 -4.55 -16.39
N ARG A 297 23.62 -4.37 -17.60
CA ARG A 297 24.16 -4.89 -18.85
C ARG A 297 25.61 -4.43 -19.07
N GLU A 298 25.96 -3.21 -18.68
CA GLU A 298 27.32 -2.70 -18.83
C GLU A 298 28.35 -3.51 -18.04
N CYS A 299 27.94 -4.17 -16.95
CA CYS A 299 28.81 -5.07 -16.21
C CYS A 299 29.19 -6.30 -17.04
N LEU A 300 28.25 -6.86 -17.82
CA LEU A 300 28.47 -8.06 -18.64
C LEU A 300 29.47 -7.84 -19.78
N HIS A 301 29.63 -6.60 -20.25
CA HIS A 301 30.60 -6.24 -21.28
C HIS A 301 32.05 -6.19 -20.78
N ARG A 302 32.29 -6.20 -19.46
CA ARG A 302 33.67 -6.18 -18.94
C ARG A 302 34.27 -7.59 -19.01
N LYS A 303 35.50 -7.69 -19.53
CA LYS A 303 36.21 -8.97 -19.77
C LYS A 303 36.14 -9.97 -18.61
N HIS A 304 36.22 -9.50 -17.37
CA HIS A 304 36.18 -10.36 -16.19
C HIS A 304 34.81 -11.01 -15.95
N PHE A 305 33.69 -10.33 -16.25
CA PHE A 305 32.35 -10.90 -16.08
C PHE A 305 32.05 -11.93 -17.17
N ALA A 306 32.44 -11.64 -18.41
CA ALA A 306 32.30 -12.58 -19.52
C ALA A 306 33.14 -13.86 -19.30
N ALA A 307 34.40 -13.72 -18.86
CA ALA A 307 35.26 -14.85 -18.51
C ALA A 307 34.68 -15.67 -17.36
N ARG A 308 34.21 -15.01 -16.29
CA ARG A 308 33.56 -15.68 -15.16
C ARG A 308 32.36 -16.51 -15.58
N ILE A 309 31.46 -15.97 -16.40
CA ILE A 309 30.29 -16.75 -16.85
C ILE A 309 30.73 -17.96 -17.68
N ALA A 310 31.79 -17.83 -18.48
CA ALA A 310 32.35 -18.94 -19.24
C ALA A 310 33.06 -20.00 -18.36
N ASP A 311 33.62 -19.60 -17.21
CA ASP A 311 34.24 -20.52 -16.24
C ASP A 311 33.21 -21.46 -15.59
N PHE A 312 31.96 -20.99 -15.42
CA PHE A 312 30.87 -21.80 -14.91
C PHE A 312 30.24 -22.61 -16.05
N GLY A 313 30.19 -23.94 -15.90
CA GLY A 313 29.66 -24.88 -16.89
C GLY A 313 28.14 -24.86 -17.07
N ILE A 314 27.49 -23.71 -16.83
CA ILE A 314 26.04 -23.58 -16.90
C ILE A 314 25.60 -23.69 -18.37
N PRO A 315 24.64 -24.58 -18.70
CA PRO A 315 24.16 -24.73 -20.07
C PRO A 315 23.61 -23.41 -20.61
N ILE A 316 23.94 -23.09 -21.87
CA ILE A 316 23.36 -21.95 -22.58
C ILE A 316 22.22 -22.48 -23.45
N LEU A 317 21.02 -21.91 -23.30
CA LEU A 317 19.86 -22.28 -24.11
C LEU A 317 19.49 -21.15 -25.07
N GLU A 318 19.44 -21.48 -26.35
CA GLU A 318 19.02 -20.57 -27.41
C GLU A 318 17.59 -20.06 -27.16
N ASP A 319 17.40 -18.75 -27.27
CA ASP A 319 16.11 -18.09 -27.21
C ASP A 319 15.32 -18.30 -25.90
N LEU A 320 15.99 -18.65 -24.81
CA LEU A 320 15.36 -18.95 -23.50
C LEU A 320 14.36 -17.88 -23.04
N LEU A 321 14.67 -16.60 -23.29
CA LEU A 321 13.85 -15.44 -22.92
C LEU A 321 13.30 -14.67 -24.13
N ARG A 322 13.32 -15.29 -25.31
CA ARG A 322 12.87 -14.70 -26.57
C ARG A 322 11.65 -15.45 -27.06
N VAL A 323 10.73 -14.74 -27.69
CA VAL A 323 9.49 -15.33 -28.19
C VAL A 323 9.58 -15.40 -29.71
N ARG A 324 9.91 -16.59 -30.22
CA ARG A 324 10.06 -16.83 -31.67
C ARG A 324 8.76 -17.24 -32.33
N ARG A 325 7.94 -18.03 -31.65
CA ARG A 325 6.61 -18.44 -32.14
C ARG A 325 5.62 -17.32 -31.88
N ILE A 326 5.08 -16.76 -32.96
CA ILE A 326 4.04 -15.72 -32.91
C ILE A 326 2.77 -16.29 -33.52
N SER A 327 1.75 -16.46 -32.69
CA SER A 327 0.43 -16.93 -33.07
C SER A 327 -0.37 -15.83 -33.80
N ALA A 328 -1.37 -16.24 -34.58
CA ALA A 328 -2.24 -15.32 -35.29
C ALA A 328 -3.41 -14.83 -34.41
N ILE A 329 -3.78 -13.57 -34.61
CA ILE A 329 -5.04 -12.98 -34.17
C ILE A 329 -5.87 -12.77 -35.44
N GLY A 330 -6.89 -13.61 -35.64
CA GLY A 330 -7.58 -13.70 -36.94
C GLY A 330 -6.60 -14.11 -38.03
N ASP A 331 -6.50 -13.31 -39.09
CA ASP A 331 -5.67 -13.62 -40.27
C ASP A 331 -4.24 -13.06 -40.19
N ARG A 332 -3.85 -12.41 -39.08
CA ARG A 332 -2.54 -11.75 -38.97
C ARG A 332 -1.81 -12.16 -37.70
N PRO A 333 -0.49 -12.39 -37.74
CA PRO A 333 0.29 -12.54 -36.52
C PRO A 333 0.12 -11.28 -35.66
N TRP A 334 0.05 -11.42 -34.34
CA TRP A 334 -0.02 -10.25 -33.46
C TRP A 334 1.27 -9.41 -33.46
N ARG A 335 2.31 -9.92 -34.12
CA ARG A 335 3.61 -9.26 -34.29
C ARG A 335 4.33 -9.74 -35.54
N ASP A 336 4.97 -8.82 -36.25
CA ASP A 336 5.70 -9.16 -37.48
C ASP A 336 7.12 -9.69 -37.24
N ARG A 337 7.65 -9.50 -36.03
CA ARG A 337 8.99 -9.95 -35.62
C ARG A 337 8.96 -10.68 -34.28
N PRO A 338 9.91 -11.59 -34.02
CA PRO A 338 10.07 -12.17 -32.69
C PRO A 338 10.17 -11.11 -31.58
N ALA A 339 9.76 -11.49 -30.37
CA ALA A 339 9.96 -10.65 -29.19
C ALA A 339 11.36 -10.85 -28.62
N GLU A 340 12.06 -9.75 -28.43
CA GLU A 340 13.39 -9.72 -27.83
C GLU A 340 13.30 -9.86 -26.30
N ALA A 341 14.38 -10.32 -25.65
CA ALA A 341 14.41 -10.47 -24.20
C ALA A 341 14.03 -9.17 -23.46
N THR A 342 14.46 -8.01 -23.97
CA THR A 342 14.14 -6.69 -23.40
C THR A 342 12.66 -6.32 -23.46
N GLU A 343 11.88 -6.92 -24.36
CA GLU A 343 10.46 -6.64 -24.56
C GLU A 343 9.57 -7.53 -23.69
N LEU A 344 10.11 -8.66 -23.22
CA LEU A 344 9.40 -9.65 -22.41
C LEU A 344 8.75 -9.06 -21.14
N PRO A 345 9.38 -8.14 -20.36
CA PRO A 345 8.73 -7.57 -19.17
C PRO A 345 7.47 -6.76 -19.49
N LEU A 346 7.46 -6.05 -20.61
CA LEU A 346 6.29 -5.28 -21.04
C LEU A 346 5.17 -6.22 -21.47
N LEU A 347 5.48 -7.28 -22.22
CA LEU A 347 4.52 -8.29 -22.66
C LEU A 347 3.89 -9.01 -21.47
N ILE A 348 4.70 -9.41 -20.48
CA ILE A 348 4.21 -10.00 -19.23
C ILE A 348 3.25 -9.03 -18.55
N ARG A 349 3.61 -7.75 -18.42
CA ARG A 349 2.73 -6.74 -17.79
C ARG A 349 1.40 -6.58 -18.53
N MET A 350 1.41 -6.61 -19.86
CA MET A 350 0.19 -6.54 -20.67
C MET A 350 -0.72 -7.75 -20.42
N VAL A 351 -0.16 -8.96 -20.45
CA VAL A 351 -0.90 -10.20 -20.18
C VAL A 351 -1.42 -10.23 -18.74
N THR A 352 -0.61 -9.86 -17.75
CA THR A 352 -1.05 -9.74 -16.35
C THR A 352 -2.21 -8.75 -16.20
N THR A 353 -2.14 -7.61 -16.89
CA THR A 353 -3.22 -6.61 -16.89
C THR A 353 -4.50 -7.18 -17.51
N ALA A 354 -4.39 -7.92 -18.62
CA ALA A 354 -5.52 -8.57 -19.26
C ALA A 354 -6.14 -9.66 -18.37
N CYS A 355 -5.35 -10.53 -17.76
CA CYS A 355 -5.82 -11.51 -16.77
C CYS A 355 -6.57 -10.82 -15.63
N TYR A 356 -6.00 -9.73 -15.12
CA TYR A 356 -6.61 -8.96 -14.04
C TYR A 356 -7.96 -8.35 -14.44
N LEU A 357 -8.08 -7.79 -15.66
CA LEU A 357 -9.34 -7.25 -16.17
C LEU A 357 -10.41 -8.34 -16.27
N VAL A 358 -10.05 -9.53 -16.77
CA VAL A 358 -10.95 -10.69 -16.86
C VAL A 358 -11.42 -11.13 -15.48
N ILE A 359 -10.49 -11.31 -14.53
CA ILE A 359 -10.80 -11.71 -13.15
C ILE A 359 -11.70 -10.68 -12.48
N ALA A 360 -11.33 -9.40 -12.51
CA ALA A 360 -12.09 -8.33 -11.87
C ALA A 360 -13.51 -8.20 -12.44
N TYR A 361 -13.66 -8.37 -13.76
CA TYR A 361 -14.96 -8.35 -14.42
C TYR A 361 -15.85 -9.53 -14.02
N LEU A 362 -15.33 -10.76 -14.11
CA LEU A 362 -16.13 -11.97 -13.88
C LEU A 362 -16.47 -12.20 -12.41
N SER A 363 -15.60 -11.77 -11.49
CA SER A 363 -15.81 -11.96 -10.05
C SER A 363 -16.58 -10.81 -9.38
N GLY A 364 -16.71 -9.65 -10.04
CA GLY A 364 -17.24 -8.43 -9.42
C GLY A 364 -16.40 -7.91 -8.25
N ILE A 365 -15.19 -8.45 -8.06
CA ILE A 365 -14.28 -8.13 -6.97
C ILE A 365 -13.65 -6.75 -7.19
N ARG A 366 -13.48 -5.98 -6.11
CA ARG A 366 -12.74 -4.72 -6.19
C ARG A 366 -11.26 -4.97 -6.43
N THR A 367 -10.61 -3.99 -7.05
CA THR A 367 -9.21 -4.07 -7.47
C THR A 367 -8.23 -4.63 -6.42
N GLY A 368 -8.42 -4.29 -5.15
CA GLY A 368 -7.60 -4.79 -4.04
C GLY A 368 -7.79 -6.29 -3.75
N GLU A 369 -9.00 -6.84 -3.87
CA GLU A 369 -9.27 -8.25 -3.54
C GLU A 369 -8.85 -9.20 -4.69
N ALA A 370 -8.80 -8.71 -5.94
CA ALA A 370 -8.26 -9.45 -7.08
C ALA A 370 -6.72 -9.54 -7.04
N LEU A 371 -6.04 -8.49 -6.56
CA LEU A 371 -4.59 -8.53 -6.31
C LEU A 371 -4.24 -9.47 -5.15
N SER A 372 -5.16 -9.65 -4.20
CA SER A 372 -5.03 -10.64 -3.12
C SER A 372 -4.90 -12.06 -3.62
N THR A 373 -5.82 -12.44 -4.49
CA THR A 373 -5.88 -13.80 -5.05
C THR A 373 -4.70 -14.07 -5.98
N ALA A 374 -4.27 -13.09 -6.77
CA ALA A 374 -3.10 -13.21 -7.64
C ALA A 374 -1.80 -13.46 -6.85
N THR A 375 -1.64 -12.85 -5.68
CA THR A 375 -0.46 -13.06 -4.83
C THR A 375 -0.45 -14.47 -4.24
N THR A 376 -1.61 -15.02 -3.87
CA THR A 376 -1.72 -16.38 -3.32
C THR A 376 -1.39 -17.47 -4.35
N LEU A 377 -1.67 -17.26 -5.63
CA LEU A 377 -1.36 -18.22 -6.70
C LEU A 377 0.13 -18.30 -7.06
N VAL A 378 0.95 -17.32 -6.66
CA VAL A 378 2.41 -17.35 -6.84
C VAL A 378 3.11 -18.16 -5.72
N PHE A 379 2.39 -18.51 -4.64
CA PHE A 379 2.90 -19.30 -3.51
C PHE A 379 2.35 -20.74 -3.47
N ARG A 380 1.84 -21.26 -4.59
CA ARG A 380 1.53 -22.70 -4.73
C ARG A 380 2.24 -23.32 -5.92
#